data_AF-A0A3C0RC43-F1
#
_entry.id   AF-A0A3C0RC43-F1
#
_cell.length_a   1.000
_cell.length_b   1.000
_cell.length_c   1.000
_cell.angle_alpha   90.00
_cell.angle_beta   90.00
_cell.angle_gamma   90.00
#
_symmetry.space_group_name_H-M   'P 1'
#
loop_
_entity.id
_entity.type
_entity.pdbx_description
1 polymer ?
#
loop_
_entity_poly.entity_id
_entity_poly.type
_entity_poly.pdbx_seq_one_letter_code
_entity_poly.pdbx_strand_id
1 'polypeptide(L)'
;MSADIRNNWSIEEIQSIYNTPLLELVFRAASLHRKYNDTAEVQVCTLLSIKTGGCSEDCAYCPQAARYSTGVDVHALMKKEDV
;
A
#
# COMPACT_ATOMS: atom_id res chain seq x y z
N MET A 1 19.29 -20.21 -7.92
CA MET A 1 18.88 -20.88 -6.67
C MET A 1 17.64 -20.19 -6.13
N SER A 2 16.45 -20.66 -6.52
CA SER A 2 15.21 -20.23 -5.87
C SER A 2 15.29 -20.69 -4.43
N ALA A 3 15.39 -19.75 -3.48
CA ALA A 3 14.92 -20.08 -2.15
C ALA A 3 13.42 -20.35 -2.31
N ASP A 4 12.92 -21.41 -1.68
CA ASP A 4 11.50 -21.77 -1.74
C ASP A 4 10.67 -20.59 -1.23
N ILE A 5 10.07 -19.85 -2.15
CA ILE A 5 9.13 -18.79 -1.83
C ILE A 5 7.91 -19.49 -1.25
N ARG A 6 7.74 -19.36 0.07
CA ARG A 6 6.60 -19.92 0.78
C ARG A 6 5.50 -18.88 0.99
N ASN A 7 4.26 -19.34 1.06
CA ASN A 7 3.05 -18.52 1.21
C ASN A 7 2.18 -18.94 2.41
N ASN A 8 2.68 -19.83 3.28
CA ASN A 8 1.97 -20.44 4.40
C ASN A 8 2.41 -19.87 5.77
N TRP A 9 2.47 -18.54 5.90
CA TRP A 9 2.93 -17.89 7.13
C TRP A 9 1.90 -17.97 8.24
N SER A 10 2.34 -18.35 9.45
CA SER A 10 1.50 -18.26 10.65
C SER A 10 1.54 -16.85 11.27
N ILE A 11 0.57 -16.55 12.14
CA ILE A 11 0.53 -15.27 12.86
C ILE A 11 1.77 -15.11 13.75
N GLU A 12 2.20 -16.18 14.40
CA GLU A 12 3.36 -16.21 15.30
C GLU A 12 4.66 -15.91 14.55
N GLU A 13 4.81 -16.48 13.35
CA GLU A 13 5.97 -16.22 12.49
C GLU A 13 6.03 -14.75 12.05
N ILE A 14 4.88 -14.17 11.69
CA ILE A 14 4.79 -12.75 11.30
C ILE A 14 5.08 -11.86 12.52
N GLN A 15 4.54 -12.18 13.69
CA GLN A 15 4.81 -11.46 14.93
C GLN A 15 6.30 -11.49 15.29
N SER A 16 6.99 -12.62 15.08
CA SER A 16 8.44 -12.72 15.28
C SER A 16 9.21 -11.76 14.37
N ILE A 17 8.80 -11.60 13.10
CA ILE A 17 9.40 -10.62 12.19
C ILE A 17 9.11 -9.20 12.65
N TYR A 18 7.86 -8.88 12.98
CA TYR A 18 7.45 -7.54 13.41
C TYR A 18 8.21 -7.07 14.67
N ASN A 19 8.46 -7.99 15.61
CA ASN A 19 9.16 -7.71 16.87
C ASN A 19 10.70 -7.79 16.77
N THR A 20 11.26 -7.94 15.57
CA THR A 20 12.72 -7.90 15.37
C THR A 20 13.26 -6.49 15.66
N PRO A 21 14.46 -6.34 16.26
CA PRO A 21 15.09 -5.03 16.42
C PRO A 21 15.16 -4.28 15.09
N LEU A 22 14.73 -3.01 15.09
CA LEU A 22 14.48 -2.25 13.85
C LEU A 22 15.67 -2.28 12.87
N LEU A 23 16.89 -2.09 13.36
CA LEU A 23 18.08 -2.05 12.50
C LEU A 23 18.42 -3.43 11.91
N GLU A 24 18.18 -4.52 12.64
CA GLU A 24 18.32 -5.88 12.12
C GLU A 24 17.26 -6.18 11.05
N LEU A 25 16.02 -5.74 11.29
CA LEU A 25 14.93 -5.89 10.34
C LEU A 25 15.21 -5.14 9.03
N VAL A 26 15.68 -3.89 9.11
CA VAL A 26 16.05 -3.08 7.93
C VAL A 26 17.18 -3.74 7.15
N PHE A 27 18.22 -4.23 7.81
CA PHE A 27 19.32 -4.93 7.15
C PHE A 27 18.86 -6.21 6.44
N ARG A 28 18.02 -7.01 7.10
CA ARG A 28 17.42 -8.22 6.52
C ARG A 28 16.53 -7.89 5.32
N ALA A 29 15.70 -6.86 5.42
CA ALA A 29 14.83 -6.40 4.35
C ALA A 29 15.64 -5.92 3.13
N ALA A 30 16.69 -5.11 3.35
CA ALA A 30 17.58 -4.67 2.29
C ALA A 30 18.25 -5.86 1.59
N SER A 31 18.77 -6.83 2.35
CA SER A 31 19.40 -8.03 1.79
C SER A 31 18.45 -8.84 0.90
N LEU A 32 17.19 -8.99 1.29
CA LEU A 32 16.17 -9.65 0.47
C LEU A 32 15.79 -8.82 -0.75
N HIS A 33 15.64 -7.50 -0.61
CA HIS A 33 15.33 -6.63 -1.72
C HIS A 33 16.39 -6.72 -2.84
N ARG A 34 17.69 -6.66 -2.49
CA ARG A 34 18.80 -6.83 -3.45
C ARG A 34 18.85 -8.22 -4.10
N LYS A 35 18.34 -9.25 -3.42
CA LYS A 35 18.32 -10.62 -3.94
C LYS A 35 17.27 -10.80 -5.04
N TYR A 36 16.17 -10.06 -4.97
CA TYR A 36 14.99 -10.29 -5.82
C TYR A 36 14.63 -9.10 -6.73
N ASN A 37 15.22 -7.92 -6.53
CA ASN A 37 14.93 -6.72 -7.32
C ASN A 37 16.24 -6.02 -7.73
N ASP A 38 16.20 -5.26 -8.81
CA ASP A 38 17.29 -4.34 -9.15
C ASP A 38 17.31 -3.19 -8.13
N THR A 39 18.48 -2.94 -7.56
CA THR A 39 18.69 -1.96 -6.49
C THR A 39 18.63 -0.51 -6.96
N ALA A 40 18.72 -0.28 -8.27
CA ALA A 40 18.69 1.05 -8.87
C ALA A 40 17.40 1.30 -9.66
N GLU A 41 16.41 0.42 -9.55
CA GLU A 41 15.13 0.52 -10.26
C GLU A 41 13.98 0.81 -9.28
N VAL A 42 13.08 1.70 -9.68
CA VAL A 42 11.84 1.98 -8.94
C VAL A 42 10.68 2.03 -9.94
N GLN A 43 9.59 1.34 -9.61
CA GLN A 43 8.36 1.40 -10.40
C GLN A 43 7.66 2.75 -10.21
N VAL A 44 7.36 3.42 -11.32
CA VAL A 44 6.62 4.69 -11.33
C VAL A 44 5.18 4.46 -11.76
N CYS A 45 4.23 4.93 -10.94
CA CYS A 45 2.80 4.88 -11.22
C CYS A 45 2.17 6.26 -11.03
N THR A 46 1.21 6.61 -11.89
CA THR A 46 0.35 7.78 -11.72
C THR A 46 -1.09 7.29 -11.60
N LEU A 47 -1.84 7.88 -10.67
CA LEU A 47 -3.24 7.57 -10.43
C LEU A 47 -4.07 8.85 -10.40
N LEU A 48 -5.33 8.73 -10.81
CA LEU A 48 -6.31 9.81 -10.82
C LEU A 48 -7.61 9.32 -10.18
N SER A 49 -8.25 10.17 -9.38
CA SER A 49 -9.55 9.85 -8.79
C SER A 49 -10.66 10.13 -9.80
N ILE A 50 -11.11 9.07 -10.49
CA ILE A 50 -12.15 9.16 -11.54
C ILE A 50 -13.50 9.70 -11.01
N LYS A 51 -13.76 9.54 -9.72
CA LYS A 51 -14.91 10.08 -8.98
C LYS A 51 -14.46 10.32 -7.55
N THR A 52 -14.64 11.53 -7.04
CA THR A 52 -14.11 11.93 -5.73
C THR A 52 -15.25 12.29 -4.77
N GLY A 53 -15.15 11.78 -3.54
CA GLY A 53 -16.09 12.11 -2.47
C GLY A 53 -17.42 11.36 -2.54
N GLY A 54 -18.26 11.57 -1.52
CA GLY A 54 -19.59 10.97 -1.43
C GLY A 54 -19.57 9.43 -1.30
N CYS A 55 -18.49 8.85 -0.76
CA CYS A 55 -18.39 7.40 -0.57
C CYS A 55 -19.33 6.93 0.55
N SER A 56 -20.05 5.84 0.32
CA SER A 56 -21.00 5.24 1.29
C SER A 56 -20.32 4.53 2.45
N GLU A 57 -19.08 4.10 2.25
CA GLU A 57 -18.29 3.38 3.23
C GLU A 57 -17.87 4.26 4.40
N ASP A 58 -17.68 3.64 5.56
CA ASP A 58 -17.37 4.31 6.82
C ASP A 58 -15.91 4.11 7.24
N CYS A 59 -14.99 4.26 6.30
CA CYS A 59 -13.57 4.13 6.60
C CYS A 59 -13.11 5.36 7.40
N ALA A 60 -12.80 5.18 8.69
CA ALA A 60 -12.42 6.25 9.61
C ALA A 60 -11.20 7.09 9.16
N TYR A 61 -10.34 6.54 8.30
CA TYR A 61 -9.15 7.21 7.76
C TYR A 61 -9.39 7.84 6.37
N CYS A 62 -10.51 7.53 5.70
CA CYS A 62 -10.73 7.94 4.32
C CYS A 62 -11.40 9.33 4.28
N PRO A 63 -10.79 10.33 3.62
CA PRO A 63 -11.37 11.66 3.58
C PRO A 63 -12.58 11.76 2.64
N GLN A 64 -12.90 10.70 1.88
CA GLN A 64 -14.00 10.69 0.91
C GLN A 64 -15.31 10.11 1.45
N ALA A 65 -15.28 9.53 2.66
CA ALA A 65 -16.47 8.96 3.30
C ALA A 65 -17.47 10.08 3.60
N ALA A 66 -18.71 9.92 3.13
CA ALA A 66 -19.77 10.94 3.25
C ALA A 66 -20.19 11.22 4.70
N ARG A 67 -19.75 10.37 5.64
CA ARG A 67 -20.06 10.44 7.07
C ARG A 67 -19.20 11.46 7.82
N TYR A 68 -18.05 11.86 7.25
CA TYR A 68 -17.10 12.76 7.90
C TYR A 68 -16.95 14.07 7.13
N SER A 69 -16.84 15.19 7.85
CA SER A 69 -16.59 16.51 7.26
C SER A 69 -15.09 16.76 7.14
N THR A 70 -14.53 16.51 5.97
CA THR A 70 -13.08 16.56 5.70
C THR A 70 -12.66 17.72 4.78
N GLY A 71 -13.63 18.47 4.24
CA GLY A 71 -13.38 19.55 3.29
C GLY A 71 -13.07 19.09 1.86
N VAL A 72 -13.31 17.81 1.54
CA VAL A 72 -13.18 17.29 0.17
C VAL A 72 -14.40 17.69 -0.66
N ASP A 73 -14.16 18.35 -1.80
CA ASP A 73 -15.19 18.64 -2.78
C ASP A 73 -15.68 17.36 -3.47
N VAL A 74 -16.99 17.24 -3.59
CA VAL A 74 -17.60 16.09 -4.27
C VAL A 74 -17.63 16.34 -5.77
N HIS A 75 -16.96 15.46 -6.51
CA HIS A 75 -16.93 15.48 -7.97
C HIS A 75 -17.66 14.28 -8.54
N ALA A 76 -18.49 14.52 -9.56
CA ALA A 76 -19.12 13.45 -10.32
C ALA A 76 -18.06 12.60 -11.03
N LEU A 77 -18.49 11.44 -11.54
CA LEU A 77 -17.64 10.62 -12.39
C LEU A 77 -17.17 11.44 -13.60
N MET A 78 -15.86 11.44 -13.84
CA MET A 78 -15.26 12.11 -14.99
C MET A 78 -15.76 11.50 -16.30
N LYS A 79 -15.76 12.30 -17.37
CA LYS A 79 -16.06 11.78 -18.71
C LYS A 79 -14.86 11.00 -19.24
N LYS A 80 -15.10 10.11 -20.20
CA LYS A 80 -14.04 9.28 -20.78
C LYS A 80 -12.92 10.11 -21.41
N GLU A 81 -13.24 11.24 -22.01
CA GLU A 81 -12.28 12.17 -22.60
C GLU A 81 -11.38 12.89 -21.58
N ASP A 82 -11.76 12.92 -20.30
CA ASP A 82 -11.03 13.62 -19.24
C ASP A 82 -10.01 12.70 -18.50
N VAL A 83 -9.89 11.43 -18.91
CA VAL A 83 -9.08 10.36 -18.27
C VAL A 83 -7.93 9.94 -19.17
#